data_AF-A0A1V4BQZ9-F1
#
_entry.id   AF-A0A1V4BQZ9-F1
#
_cell.length_a   1.000
_cell.length_b   1.000
_cell.length_c   1.000
_cell.angle_alpha   90.00
_cell.angle_beta   90.00
_cell.angle_gamma   90.00
#
_symmetry.space_group_name_H-M   'P 1'
#
loop_
_entity.id
_entity.type
_entity.pdbx_description
1 polymer ?
#
loop_
_entity_poly.entity_id
_entity_poly.type
_entity_poly.pdbx_seq_one_letter_code
_entity_poly.pdbx_strand_id
1 'polypeptide(L)'
;MTNTIENRYAPDFISPPGETLAEILEERNMSQSELAQRMGRPKKTINEIIKGKAEITIDTALQIELVLGTPAGFWIERERLYREYLARKNENQRLKGYLGWLKQIPYRQMTELGWLKFDEDKIEQLRESLNFFAVVSPEQWEEIWGINLSIDFRKSQAFDSDRGAITAWLRQGEIEASKINCADYNELKFRDALRQIRSLTIKSIEVFQPQMIELCAAAGVALAFVPELPKTRVHGATRWLDSQKALIQLSDRYKTNDHFWFSFFHEAGHILLHGKRTLFLEGQDIQDTIKEKEADVFAANFLIDPGDWQRFIANNSLNRKAINQFAEQLGIHPGIIVGRMQHEQITSYQNYNDLKEKYCLNTQNSFLVLTSDSPKGKLPISPLR
;
A
#
# COMPACT_ATOMS: atom_id res chain seq x y z
N MET A 1 16.58 -14.67 -11.90
CA MET A 1 17.12 -14.37 -10.56
C MET A 1 17.10 -15.69 -9.79
N THR A 2 18.25 -16.12 -9.29
CA THR A 2 18.39 -17.38 -8.55
C THR A 2 17.47 -17.36 -7.33
N ASN A 3 16.51 -18.29 -7.28
CA ASN A 3 15.75 -18.60 -6.07
C ASN A 3 16.74 -19.15 -5.04
N THR A 4 17.36 -18.26 -4.26
CA THR A 4 18.06 -18.66 -3.04
C THR A 4 16.96 -19.14 -2.10
N ILE A 5 16.76 -20.45 -2.03
CA ILE A 5 16.02 -21.06 -0.93
C ILE A 5 16.85 -20.73 0.32
N GLU A 6 16.50 -19.66 1.01
CA GLU A 6 16.96 -19.45 2.38
C GLU A 6 16.41 -20.62 3.19
N ASN A 7 17.22 -21.66 3.37
CA ASN A 7 16.98 -22.68 4.39
C ASN A 7 17.07 -21.98 5.75
N ARG A 8 15.96 -21.36 6.18
CA ARG A 8 15.83 -20.84 7.53
C ARG A 8 15.74 -22.04 8.45
N TYR A 9 16.80 -22.27 9.22
CA TYR A 9 16.80 -23.26 10.29
C TYR A 9 15.73 -22.87 11.32
N ALA A 10 14.56 -23.50 11.23
CA ALA A 10 13.42 -23.30 12.11
C ALA A 10 13.02 -24.66 12.69
N PRO A 11 13.72 -25.14 13.73
CA PRO A 11 13.41 -26.44 14.32
C PRO A 11 12.02 -26.43 14.96
N ASP A 12 11.26 -27.50 14.73
CA ASP A 12 9.91 -27.69 15.29
C ASP A 12 9.91 -27.75 16.84
N PHE A 13 11.07 -28.05 17.41
CA PHE A 13 11.27 -28.13 18.84
C PHE A 13 12.70 -27.73 19.20
N ILE A 14 12.82 -26.86 20.21
CA ILE A 14 14.09 -26.55 20.86
C ILE A 14 13.95 -26.96 22.32
N SER A 15 14.81 -27.87 22.78
CA SER A 15 14.86 -28.25 24.19
C SER A 15 15.33 -27.06 25.04
N PRO A 16 14.76 -26.87 26.25
CA PRO A 16 15.28 -25.89 27.19
C PRO A 16 16.76 -26.16 27.49
N PRO A 17 17.60 -25.12 27.66
CA PRO A 17 19.00 -25.31 28.05
C PRO A 17 19.13 -26.04 29.40
N GLY A 18 18.11 -25.94 30.25
CA GLY A 18 17.99 -26.68 31.50
C GLY A 18 18.01 -28.20 31.37
N GLU A 19 17.53 -28.77 30.26
CA GLU A 19 17.63 -30.21 30.00
C GLU A 19 19.09 -30.62 29.78
N THR A 20 19.83 -29.85 28.97
CA THR A 20 21.28 -30.06 28.77
C THR A 20 22.05 -29.89 30.08
N LEU A 21 21.65 -28.95 30.93
CA LEU A 21 22.24 -28.81 32.26
C LEU A 21 21.97 -30.05 33.13
N ALA A 22 20.77 -30.62 33.07
CA ALA A 22 20.43 -31.83 33.81
C ALA A 22 21.24 -33.04 33.33
N GLU A 23 21.43 -33.20 32.01
CA GLU A 23 22.26 -34.26 31.41
C GLU A 23 23.72 -34.16 31.89
N ILE A 24 24.34 -32.98 31.84
CA ILE A 24 25.72 -32.77 32.31
C ILE A 24 25.85 -33.05 33.82
N LEU A 25 24.82 -32.72 34.61
CA LEU A 25 24.80 -33.03 36.04
C LEU A 25 24.74 -34.54 36.29
N GLU A 26 23.94 -35.27 35.52
CA GLU A 26 23.82 -36.73 35.61
C GLU A 26 25.15 -37.42 35.22
N GLU A 27 25.76 -37.01 34.11
CA GLU A 27 27.07 -37.52 33.65
C GLU A 27 28.17 -37.34 34.71
N ARG A 28 28.08 -36.27 35.51
CA ARG A 28 29.05 -35.95 36.57
C ARG A 28 28.65 -36.51 37.94
N ASN A 29 27.55 -37.25 38.05
CA ASN A 29 26.96 -37.67 39.32
C ASN A 29 26.78 -36.50 40.31
N MET A 30 26.47 -35.30 39.80
CA MET A 30 26.32 -34.08 40.59
C MET A 30 24.83 -33.77 40.79
N SER A 31 24.40 -33.57 42.03
CA SER A 31 23.01 -33.21 42.31
C SER A 31 22.72 -31.73 42.02
N GLN A 32 21.46 -31.39 41.73
CA GLN A 32 21.03 -29.98 41.63
C GLN A 32 21.30 -29.18 42.92
N SER A 33 21.22 -29.83 44.08
CA SER A 33 21.53 -29.22 45.38
C SER A 33 23.00 -28.84 45.45
N GLU A 34 23.88 -29.71 44.96
CA GLU A 34 25.32 -29.47 44.94
C GLU A 34 25.70 -28.38 43.95
N LEU A 35 25.12 -28.39 42.74
CA LEU A 35 25.31 -27.29 41.79
C LEU A 35 24.88 -25.96 42.41
N ALA A 36 23.70 -25.92 43.04
CA ALA A 36 23.19 -24.73 43.72
C ALA A 36 24.16 -24.22 44.79
N GLN A 37 24.72 -25.12 45.61
CA GLN A 37 25.71 -24.78 46.63
C GLN A 37 27.01 -24.23 46.00
N ARG A 38 27.53 -24.87 44.95
CA ARG A 38 28.76 -24.43 44.26
C ARG A 38 28.59 -23.07 43.57
N MET A 39 27.41 -22.78 43.03
CA MET A 39 27.10 -21.50 42.41
C MET A 39 26.70 -20.40 43.41
N GLY A 40 26.49 -20.74 44.69
CA GLY A 40 25.94 -19.81 45.67
C GLY A 40 24.51 -19.36 45.34
N ARG A 41 23.70 -20.22 44.70
CA ARG A 41 22.32 -19.93 44.30
C ARG A 41 21.30 -20.77 45.07
N PRO A 42 20.06 -20.29 45.23
CA PRO A 42 18.98 -21.12 45.77
C PRO A 42 18.75 -22.35 44.88
N LYS A 43 18.59 -23.53 45.50
CA LYS A 43 18.21 -24.77 44.77
C LYS A 43 16.96 -24.59 43.92
N LYS A 44 16.01 -23.75 44.39
CA LYS A 44 14.81 -23.38 43.62
C LYS A 44 15.18 -22.79 42.27
N THR A 45 16.16 -21.89 42.20
CA THR A 45 16.60 -21.26 40.95
C THR A 45 17.15 -22.30 39.98
N ILE A 46 17.99 -23.22 40.45
CA ILE A 46 18.53 -24.30 39.61
C ILE A 46 17.41 -25.22 39.08
N ASN A 47 16.43 -25.56 39.92
CA ASN A 47 15.27 -26.36 39.51
C ASN A 47 14.43 -25.64 38.44
N GLU A 48 14.17 -24.34 38.61
CA GLU A 48 13.41 -23.56 37.62
C GLU A 48 14.17 -23.36 36.31
N ILE A 49 15.51 -23.26 36.33
CA ILE A 49 16.36 -23.27 35.12
C ILE A 49 16.23 -24.61 34.41
N ILE A 50 16.37 -25.72 35.14
CA ILE A 50 16.27 -27.08 34.58
C ILE A 50 14.90 -27.31 33.93
N LYS A 51 13.83 -26.77 34.53
CA LYS A 51 12.46 -26.82 33.97
C LYS A 51 12.21 -25.82 32.83
N GLY A 52 13.20 -25.02 32.43
CA GLY A 52 13.06 -23.98 31.39
C GLY A 52 12.22 -22.75 31.82
N LYS A 53 11.81 -22.67 33.09
CA LYS A 53 10.97 -21.58 33.62
C LYS A 53 11.78 -20.34 33.95
N ALA A 54 12.99 -20.50 34.48
CA ALA A 54 13.92 -19.41 34.71
C ALA A 54 14.97 -19.35 33.60
N GLU A 55 15.39 -18.14 33.25
CA GLU A 55 16.41 -17.88 32.23
C GLU A 55 17.82 -18.12 32.77
N ILE A 56 18.69 -18.70 31.94
CA ILE A 56 20.14 -18.64 32.16
C ILE A 56 20.63 -17.26 31.71
N THR A 57 20.73 -16.34 32.66
CA THR A 57 21.34 -15.02 32.44
C THR A 57 22.84 -15.13 32.17
N ILE A 58 23.46 -14.07 31.65
CA ILE A 58 24.92 -14.00 31.44
C ILE A 58 25.69 -14.34 32.72
N ASP A 59 25.31 -13.77 33.86
CA ASP A 59 25.93 -14.07 35.17
C ASP A 59 25.76 -15.53 35.58
N THR A 60 24.60 -16.12 35.28
CA THR A 60 24.32 -17.52 35.57
C THR A 60 25.18 -18.42 34.69
N ALA A 61 25.33 -18.09 33.40
CA ALA A 61 26.18 -18.82 32.47
C ALA A 61 27.67 -18.79 32.88
N LEU A 62 28.19 -17.63 33.32
CA LEU A 62 29.56 -17.50 33.83
C LEU A 62 29.78 -18.36 35.09
N GLN A 63 28.80 -18.43 35.98
CA GLN A 63 28.89 -19.31 37.16
C GLN A 63 28.83 -20.79 36.78
N ILE A 64 27.98 -21.16 35.82
CA ILE A 64 27.93 -22.53 35.30
C ILE A 64 29.27 -22.90 34.65
N GLU A 65 29.90 -21.97 33.92
CA GLU A 65 31.24 -22.16 33.35
C GLU A 65 32.29 -22.43 34.43
N LEU A 66 32.30 -21.66 35.51
CA LEU A 66 33.25 -21.89 36.61
C LEU A 66 33.05 -23.26 37.28
N VAL A 67 31.80 -23.74 37.40
CA VAL A 67 31.50 -25.00 38.10
C VAL A 67 31.62 -26.22 37.18
N LEU A 68 31.22 -26.10 35.92
CA LEU A 68 31.13 -27.22 34.98
C LEU A 68 32.21 -27.16 33.88
N GLY A 69 32.87 -26.03 33.66
CA GLY A 69 33.89 -25.87 32.60
C GLY A 69 33.31 -25.76 31.19
N THR A 70 31.98 -25.80 31.03
CA THR A 70 31.31 -25.55 29.75
C THR A 70 31.23 -24.04 29.52
N PRO A 71 31.73 -23.50 28.38
CA PRO A 71 31.79 -22.06 28.15
C PRO A 71 30.43 -21.35 28.32
N ALA A 72 30.41 -20.17 28.92
CA ALA A 72 29.20 -19.37 29.13
C ALA A 72 28.49 -19.05 27.81
N GLY A 73 29.26 -18.82 26.73
CA GLY A 73 28.72 -18.57 25.39
C GLY A 73 27.84 -19.71 24.85
N PHE A 74 28.15 -20.96 25.20
CA PHE A 74 27.32 -22.12 24.84
C PHE A 74 25.93 -22.02 25.48
N TRP A 75 25.87 -21.71 26.78
CA TRP A 75 24.63 -21.58 27.51
C TRP A 75 23.79 -20.41 27.06
N ILE A 76 24.43 -19.26 26.80
CA ILE A 76 23.76 -18.05 26.31
C ILE A 76 23.12 -18.32 24.95
N GLU A 77 23.83 -18.97 24.02
CA GLU A 77 23.26 -19.25 22.70
C GLU A 77 22.10 -20.25 22.77
N ARG A 78 22.21 -21.30 23.60
CA ARG A 78 21.12 -22.24 23.85
C ARG A 78 19.89 -21.55 24.46
N GLU A 79 20.10 -20.66 25.44
CA GLU A 79 19.04 -19.86 26.05
C GLU A 79 18.37 -18.94 25.03
N ARG A 80 19.17 -18.22 24.23
CA ARG A 80 18.69 -17.33 23.17
C ARG A 80 17.77 -18.07 22.20
N LEU A 81 18.23 -19.20 21.68
CA LEU A 81 17.47 -20.05 20.76
C LEU A 81 16.17 -20.55 21.39
N TYR A 82 16.21 -21.04 22.63
CA TYR A 82 15.03 -21.54 23.33
C TYR A 82 13.99 -20.44 23.59
N ARG A 83 14.42 -19.26 24.05
CA ARG A 83 13.53 -18.12 24.30
C ARG A 83 12.92 -17.57 23.02
N GLU A 84 13.71 -17.49 21.95
CA GLU A 84 13.20 -17.14 20.63
C GLU A 84 12.12 -18.11 20.16
N TYR A 85 12.34 -19.42 20.30
CA TYR A 85 11.34 -20.45 19.99
C TYR A 85 10.06 -20.29 20.81
N LEU A 86 10.16 -20.09 22.13
CA LEU A 86 8.98 -19.86 22.99
C LEU A 86 8.23 -18.58 22.59
N ALA A 87 8.96 -17.50 22.31
CA ALA A 87 8.36 -16.23 21.89
C ALA A 87 7.62 -16.38 20.54
N ARG A 88 8.23 -17.03 19.55
CA ARG A 88 7.60 -17.32 18.26
C ARG A 88 6.36 -18.21 18.41
N LYS A 89 6.43 -19.23 19.27
CA LYS A 89 5.28 -20.11 19.55
C LYS A 89 4.11 -19.34 20.17
N ASN A 90 4.39 -18.50 21.17
CA ASN A 90 3.38 -17.66 21.81
C ASN A 90 2.79 -16.65 20.82
N GLU A 91 3.64 -16.04 19.97
CA GLU A 91 3.20 -15.12 18.94
C GLU A 91 2.30 -15.82 17.90
N ASN A 92 2.67 -17.02 17.43
CA ASN A 92 1.82 -17.80 16.54
C ASN A 92 0.48 -18.14 17.18
N GLN A 93 0.46 -18.41 18.48
CA GLN A 93 -0.78 -18.64 19.23
C GLN A 93 -1.64 -17.37 19.33
N ARG A 94 -1.02 -16.20 19.54
CA ARG A 94 -1.70 -14.90 19.49
C ARG A 94 -2.30 -14.64 18.10
N LEU A 95 -1.51 -14.82 17.05
CA LEU A 95 -1.92 -14.61 15.65
C LEU A 95 -3.09 -15.51 15.23
N LYS A 96 -3.18 -16.74 15.75
CA LYS A 96 -4.35 -17.61 15.52
C LYS A 96 -5.67 -16.93 15.90
N GLY A 97 -5.67 -16.06 16.91
CA GLY A 97 -6.84 -15.27 17.30
C GLY A 97 -7.33 -14.29 16.22
N TYR A 98 -6.48 -13.91 15.27
CA TYR A 98 -6.79 -12.92 14.24
C TYR A 98 -7.10 -13.51 12.87
N LEU A 99 -7.16 -14.84 12.74
CA LEU A 99 -7.50 -15.49 11.46
C LEU A 99 -8.86 -15.06 10.88
N GLY A 100 -9.77 -14.55 11.72
CA GLY A 100 -11.02 -13.94 11.27
C GLY A 100 -10.81 -12.67 10.44
N TRP A 101 -9.86 -11.82 10.84
CA TRP A 101 -9.54 -10.55 10.15
C TRP A 101 -8.95 -10.78 8.76
N LEU A 102 -8.14 -11.83 8.57
CA LEU A 102 -7.55 -12.18 7.27
C LEU A 102 -8.61 -12.32 6.16
N LYS A 103 -9.84 -12.72 6.50
CA LYS A 103 -10.95 -12.83 5.53
C LYS A 103 -11.40 -11.50 4.93
N GLN A 104 -11.09 -10.39 5.59
CA GLN A 104 -11.40 -9.03 5.10
C GLN A 104 -10.35 -8.56 4.08
N ILE A 105 -9.15 -9.14 4.11
CA ILE A 105 -8.03 -8.73 3.27
C ILE A 105 -8.09 -9.49 1.93
N PRO A 106 -7.99 -8.80 0.78
CA PRO A 106 -7.97 -9.45 -0.54
C PRO A 106 -6.58 -10.07 -0.83
N TYR A 107 -6.12 -10.95 0.05
CA TYR A 107 -4.78 -11.53 0.05
C TYR A 107 -4.41 -12.15 -1.30
N ARG A 108 -5.34 -12.91 -1.90
CA ARG A 108 -5.12 -13.55 -3.20
C ARG A 108 -4.88 -12.52 -4.31
N GLN A 109 -5.64 -11.45 -4.35
CA GLN A 109 -5.47 -10.42 -5.36
C GLN A 109 -4.20 -9.61 -5.14
N MET A 110 -3.86 -9.31 -3.88
CA MET A 110 -2.61 -8.63 -3.53
C MET A 110 -1.39 -9.47 -3.91
N THR A 111 -1.43 -10.80 -3.70
CA THR A 111 -0.37 -11.73 -4.16
C THR A 111 -0.31 -11.84 -5.68
N GLU A 112 -1.45 -11.89 -6.38
CA GLU A 112 -1.51 -11.88 -7.86
C GLU A 112 -0.92 -10.58 -8.46
N LEU A 113 -1.07 -9.46 -7.75
CA LEU A 113 -0.45 -8.17 -8.09
C LEU A 113 1.00 -8.02 -7.60
N GLY A 114 1.55 -9.03 -6.92
CA GLY A 114 2.93 -9.02 -6.41
C GLY A 114 3.15 -8.11 -5.19
N TRP A 115 2.09 -7.66 -4.51
CA TRP A 115 2.18 -6.81 -3.32
C TRP A 115 2.52 -7.59 -2.05
N LEU A 116 2.18 -8.89 -2.03
CA LEU A 116 2.46 -9.82 -0.93
C LEU A 116 3.17 -11.06 -1.48
N LYS A 117 3.98 -11.70 -0.64
CA LYS A 117 4.47 -13.05 -0.90
C LYS A 117 3.38 -14.07 -0.57
N PHE A 118 3.07 -14.96 -1.52
CA PHE A 118 2.13 -16.06 -1.29
C PHE A 118 2.72 -17.12 -0.35
N ASP A 119 1.89 -17.59 0.59
CA ASP A 119 2.16 -18.74 1.47
C ASP A 119 0.90 -19.60 1.62
N GLU A 120 1.05 -20.90 1.84
CA GLU A 120 -0.07 -21.82 2.08
C GLU A 120 -0.57 -21.77 3.53
N ASP A 121 0.31 -21.44 4.50
CA ASP A 121 -0.05 -21.32 5.90
C ASP A 121 -0.77 -20.00 6.18
N LYS A 122 -2.01 -20.10 6.67
CA LYS A 122 -2.84 -18.93 7.02
C LYS A 122 -2.20 -18.00 8.06
N ILE A 123 -1.36 -18.52 8.95
CA ILE A 123 -0.64 -17.70 9.93
C ILE A 123 0.43 -16.87 9.24
N GLU A 124 1.12 -17.42 8.25
CA GLU A 124 2.09 -16.67 7.47
C GLU A 124 1.40 -15.69 6.51
N GLN A 125 0.25 -16.05 5.92
CA GLN A 125 -0.59 -15.09 5.16
C GLN A 125 -1.01 -13.90 6.04
N LEU A 126 -1.42 -14.18 7.28
CA LEU A 126 -1.79 -13.16 8.26
C LEU A 126 -0.60 -12.28 8.63
N ARG A 127 0.56 -12.88 8.90
CA ARG A 127 1.80 -12.16 9.21
C ARG A 127 2.22 -11.27 8.06
N GLU A 128 2.19 -11.78 6.84
CA GLU A 128 2.50 -11.03 5.63
C GLU A 128 1.54 -9.86 5.42
N SER A 129 0.25 -10.06 5.69
CA SER A 129 -0.75 -8.98 5.63
C SER A 129 -0.48 -7.90 6.68
N LEU A 130 -0.21 -8.29 7.94
CA LEU A 130 0.13 -7.35 9.01
C LEU A 130 1.43 -6.57 8.69
N ASN A 131 2.45 -7.25 8.15
CA ASN A 131 3.69 -6.63 7.70
C ASN A 131 3.45 -5.60 6.59
N PHE A 132 2.62 -5.94 5.59
CA PHE A 132 2.27 -5.04 4.49
C PHE A 132 1.64 -3.73 5.00
N PHE A 133 0.71 -3.83 5.94
CA PHE A 133 0.09 -2.69 6.58
C PHE A 133 0.98 -1.99 7.62
N ALA A 134 2.15 -2.55 7.93
CA ALA A 134 3.08 -2.08 8.97
C ALA A 134 2.43 -1.97 10.36
N VAL A 135 1.62 -2.98 10.73
CA VAL A 135 0.87 -3.03 12.00
C VAL A 135 1.07 -4.36 12.72
N VAL A 136 0.94 -4.35 14.05
CA VAL A 136 1.18 -5.53 14.90
C VAL A 136 -0.09 -6.35 15.19
N SER A 137 -1.27 -5.81 14.87
CA SER A 137 -2.56 -6.47 15.08
C SER A 137 -3.70 -5.82 14.26
N PRO A 138 -4.85 -6.51 14.10
CA PRO A 138 -6.06 -5.96 13.50
C PRO A 138 -6.60 -4.70 14.19
N GLU A 139 -6.44 -4.60 15.51
CA GLU A 139 -6.89 -3.43 16.27
C GLU A 139 -6.12 -2.17 15.85
N GLN A 140 -4.80 -2.28 15.67
CA GLN A 140 -3.98 -1.16 15.21
C GLN A 140 -4.20 -0.86 13.72
N TRP A 141 -4.54 -1.88 12.93
CA TRP A 141 -5.01 -1.65 11.57
C TRP A 141 -6.29 -0.79 11.57
N GLU A 142 -7.27 -1.08 12.42
CA GLU A 142 -8.51 -0.30 12.53
C GLU A 142 -8.26 1.11 13.08
N GLU A 143 -7.32 1.28 14.02
CA GLU A 143 -6.98 2.60 14.55
C GLU A 143 -6.35 3.51 13.47
N ILE A 144 -5.41 2.98 12.68
CA ILE A 144 -4.68 3.76 11.66
C ILE A 144 -5.54 3.97 10.41
N TRP A 145 -6.17 2.90 9.93
CA TRP A 145 -6.84 2.89 8.62
C TRP A 145 -8.35 3.04 8.73
N GLY A 146 -8.94 2.64 9.86
CA GLY A 146 -10.38 2.64 10.06
C GLY A 146 -10.96 4.01 10.37
N ILE A 147 -10.24 4.87 11.12
CA ILE A 147 -10.73 6.18 11.58
C ILE A 147 -10.95 7.16 10.40
N ASN A 148 -10.05 7.19 9.42
CA ASN A 148 -10.20 8.05 8.23
C ASN A 148 -11.31 7.57 7.28
N LEU A 149 -11.76 6.32 7.44
CA LEU A 149 -12.89 5.72 6.73
C LEU A 149 -14.16 5.69 7.61
N SER A 150 -14.19 6.33 8.79
CA SER A 150 -15.20 6.01 9.83
C SER A 150 -16.45 6.90 9.87
N ILE A 151 -16.54 7.97 9.08
CA ILE A 151 -17.73 8.84 9.13
C ILE A 151 -18.94 8.20 8.44
N ASP A 152 -18.75 7.41 7.38
CA ASP A 152 -19.89 6.92 6.57
C ASP A 152 -19.86 5.43 6.15
N PHE A 153 -18.78 4.69 6.42
CA PHE A 153 -18.78 3.22 6.23
C PHE A 153 -19.66 2.47 7.25
N ARG A 154 -20.24 3.16 8.23
CA ARG A 154 -21.09 2.57 9.28
C ARG A 154 -22.49 2.17 8.82
N LYS A 155 -22.86 2.32 7.54
CA LYS A 155 -24.25 2.16 7.07
C LYS A 155 -24.62 0.84 6.38
N SER A 156 -23.75 -0.17 6.26
CA SER A 156 -24.27 -1.52 5.90
C SER A 156 -23.29 -2.69 6.14
N GLN A 157 -23.85 -3.85 6.50
CA GLN A 157 -23.15 -5.13 6.75
C GLN A 157 -22.48 -5.76 5.51
N ALA A 158 -22.76 -5.29 4.30
CA ALA A 158 -22.19 -5.84 3.05
C ALA A 158 -20.77 -5.32 2.72
N PHE A 159 -20.16 -4.49 3.59
CA PHE A 159 -19.03 -3.62 3.24
C PHE A 159 -17.68 -3.99 3.89
N ASP A 160 -17.61 -5.03 4.73
CA ASP A 160 -16.36 -5.42 5.40
C ASP A 160 -15.27 -5.86 4.40
N SER A 161 -15.64 -6.48 3.27
CA SER A 161 -14.67 -6.84 2.22
C SER A 161 -14.17 -5.65 1.40
N ASP A 162 -14.89 -4.53 1.41
CA ASP A 162 -14.53 -3.34 0.65
C ASP A 162 -13.49 -2.52 1.45
N ARG A 163 -13.57 -2.54 2.79
CA ARG A 163 -12.59 -1.88 3.68
C ARG A 163 -11.18 -2.45 3.53
N GLY A 164 -11.04 -3.77 3.54
CA GLY A 164 -9.74 -4.41 3.36
C GLY A 164 -9.11 -4.08 2.01
N ALA A 165 -9.91 -4.03 0.94
CA ALA A 165 -9.44 -3.66 -0.39
C ALA A 165 -9.06 -2.18 -0.50
N ILE A 166 -9.86 -1.27 0.05
CA ILE A 166 -9.59 0.17 0.03
C ILE A 166 -8.33 0.50 0.83
N THR A 167 -8.22 0.00 2.06
CA THR A 167 -7.03 0.23 2.89
C THR A 167 -5.79 -0.40 2.28
N ALA A 168 -5.89 -1.59 1.68
CA ALA A 168 -4.77 -2.22 0.97
C ALA A 168 -4.32 -1.37 -0.22
N TRP A 169 -5.27 -0.85 -1.00
CA TRP A 169 -4.98 0.03 -2.13
C TRP A 169 -4.31 1.32 -1.65
N LEU A 170 -4.85 1.98 -0.62
CA LEU A 170 -4.23 3.17 -0.03
C LEU A 170 -2.80 2.87 0.46
N ARG A 171 -2.61 1.80 1.22
CA ARG A 171 -1.29 1.40 1.71
C ARG A 171 -0.31 1.16 0.57
N GLN A 172 -0.73 0.51 -0.52
CA GLN A 172 0.12 0.35 -1.70
C GLN A 172 0.54 1.69 -2.28
N GLY A 173 -0.36 2.68 -2.32
CA GLY A 173 0.00 4.04 -2.74
C GLY A 173 1.05 4.70 -1.86
N GLU A 174 1.05 4.45 -0.54
CA GLU A 174 2.14 4.94 0.33
C GLU A 174 3.46 4.27 0.03
N ILE A 175 3.44 2.95 -0.19
CA ILE A 175 4.63 2.17 -0.54
C ILE A 175 5.21 2.68 -1.86
N GLU A 176 4.39 2.87 -2.90
CA GLU A 176 4.85 3.44 -4.16
C GLU A 176 5.36 4.88 -4.00
N ALA A 177 4.63 5.72 -3.26
CA ALA A 177 5.04 7.09 -3.01
C ALA A 177 6.38 7.18 -2.26
N SER A 178 6.68 6.23 -1.36
CA SER A 178 7.95 6.18 -0.62
C SER A 178 9.17 5.97 -1.53
N LYS A 179 8.98 5.35 -2.71
CA LYS A 179 10.02 5.15 -3.72
C LYS A 179 10.29 6.41 -4.56
N ILE A 180 9.39 7.39 -4.51
CA ILE A 180 9.49 8.64 -5.27
C ILE A 180 10.18 9.69 -4.39
N ASN A 181 11.38 10.11 -4.80
CA ASN A 181 12.07 11.22 -4.17
C ASN A 181 11.41 12.54 -4.57
N CYS A 182 10.81 13.23 -3.60
CA CYS A 182 10.15 14.51 -3.82
C CYS A 182 10.93 15.64 -3.15
N ALA A 183 10.84 16.85 -3.72
CA ALA A 183 11.21 18.07 -3.02
C ALA A 183 10.17 18.42 -1.94
N ASP A 184 10.43 19.44 -1.13
CA ASP A 184 9.40 19.97 -0.24
C ASP A 184 8.25 20.61 -1.04
N TYR A 185 7.02 20.39 -0.59
CA TYR A 185 5.83 20.89 -1.25
C TYR A 185 5.88 22.40 -1.42
N ASN A 186 5.66 22.83 -2.66
CA ASN A 186 5.55 24.24 -3.01
C ASN A 186 4.37 24.46 -3.94
N GLU A 187 3.35 25.18 -3.47
CA GLU A 187 2.12 25.40 -4.21
C GLU A 187 2.35 26.08 -5.57
N LEU A 188 3.23 27.08 -5.63
CA LEU A 188 3.52 27.80 -6.86
C LEU A 188 4.18 26.88 -7.89
N LYS A 189 5.19 26.10 -7.46
CA LYS A 189 5.81 25.09 -8.32
C LYS A 189 4.81 24.03 -8.77
N PHE A 190 3.88 23.62 -7.91
CA PHE A 190 2.88 22.63 -8.27
C PHE A 190 1.91 23.18 -9.31
N ARG A 191 1.44 24.43 -9.17
CA ARG A 191 0.63 25.11 -10.21
C ARG A 191 1.39 25.22 -11.53
N ASP A 192 2.68 25.53 -11.50
CA ASP A 192 3.53 25.59 -12.69
C ASP A 192 3.71 24.20 -13.34
N ALA A 193 3.91 23.16 -12.51
CA ALA A 193 3.96 21.77 -12.94
C ALA A 193 2.65 21.37 -13.63
N LEU A 194 1.49 21.70 -13.06
CA LEU A 194 0.18 21.40 -13.65
C LEU A 194 0.00 22.06 -15.04
N ARG A 195 0.49 23.30 -15.23
CA ARG A 195 0.44 23.94 -16.56
C ARG A 195 1.29 23.20 -17.58
N GLN A 196 2.48 22.73 -17.18
CA GLN A 196 3.33 21.91 -18.04
C GLN A 196 2.67 20.56 -18.34
N ILE A 197 2.13 19.88 -17.33
CA ILE A 197 1.43 18.60 -17.46
C ILE A 197 0.23 18.70 -18.41
N ARG A 198 -0.54 19.80 -18.36
CA ARG A 198 -1.66 20.05 -19.28
C ARG A 198 -1.22 19.98 -20.75
N SER A 199 -0.02 20.48 -21.07
CA SER A 199 0.52 20.42 -22.43
C SER A 199 0.97 19.02 -22.86
N LEU A 200 1.12 18.09 -21.91
CA LEU A 200 1.51 16.70 -22.18
C LEU A 200 0.33 15.83 -22.62
N THR A 201 -0.91 16.33 -22.55
CA THR A 201 -2.11 15.57 -22.92
C THR A 201 -2.10 15.06 -24.35
N ILE A 202 -1.38 15.73 -25.26
CA ILE A 202 -1.21 15.36 -26.67
C ILE A 202 -0.01 14.42 -26.93
N LYS A 203 0.77 14.08 -25.90
CA LYS A 203 1.94 13.21 -26.02
C LYS A 203 1.54 11.76 -25.80
N SER A 204 2.38 10.82 -26.23
CA SER A 204 2.17 9.40 -25.93
C SER A 204 2.44 9.10 -24.45
N ILE A 205 1.93 7.98 -23.96
CA ILE A 205 2.03 7.59 -22.55
C ILE A 205 3.49 7.43 -22.10
N GLU A 206 4.34 6.90 -22.98
CA GLU A 206 5.78 6.71 -22.73
C GLU A 206 6.51 8.04 -22.50
N VAL A 207 5.94 9.14 -23.00
CA VAL A 207 6.48 10.49 -22.85
C VAL A 207 5.85 11.22 -21.68
N PHE A 208 4.50 11.29 -21.61
CA PHE A 208 3.87 12.14 -20.59
C PHE A 208 4.00 11.55 -19.20
N GLN A 209 3.93 10.23 -19.03
CA GLN A 209 3.80 9.65 -17.70
C GLN A 209 5.09 9.83 -16.87
N PRO A 210 6.31 9.55 -17.39
CA PRO A 210 7.53 9.84 -16.64
C PRO A 210 7.68 11.33 -16.33
N GLN A 211 7.33 12.21 -17.27
CA GLN A 211 7.41 13.66 -17.07
C GLN A 211 6.41 14.16 -16.03
N MET A 212 5.20 13.61 -15.97
CA MET A 212 4.23 13.93 -14.92
C MET A 212 4.78 13.58 -13.54
N ILE A 213 5.36 12.39 -13.38
CA ILE A 213 5.96 11.94 -12.11
C ILE A 213 7.08 12.91 -11.70
N GLU A 214 7.96 13.27 -12.64
CA GLU A 214 9.08 14.20 -12.38
C GLU A 214 8.59 15.61 -11.99
N LEU A 215 7.64 16.18 -12.75
CA LEU A 215 7.09 17.50 -12.51
C LEU A 215 6.35 17.59 -11.17
N CYS A 216 5.56 16.57 -10.83
CA CYS A 216 4.91 16.48 -9.52
C CYS A 216 5.94 16.34 -8.39
N ALA A 217 6.93 15.46 -8.55
CA ALA A 217 7.95 15.21 -7.53
C ALA A 217 8.79 16.46 -7.23
N ALA A 218 9.13 17.24 -8.27
CA ALA A 218 9.85 18.51 -8.14
C ALA A 218 9.05 19.59 -7.38
N ALA A 219 7.73 19.45 -7.30
CA ALA A 219 6.82 20.32 -6.57
C ALA A 219 6.39 19.75 -5.20
N GLY A 220 6.92 18.59 -4.79
CA GLY A 220 6.60 17.92 -3.54
C GLY A 220 5.34 17.08 -3.54
N VAL A 221 4.90 16.63 -4.72
CA VAL A 221 3.76 15.73 -4.91
C VAL A 221 4.24 14.40 -5.48
N ALA A 222 4.07 13.31 -4.74
CA ALA A 222 4.26 11.97 -5.27
C ALA A 222 3.04 11.59 -6.12
N LEU A 223 3.25 11.28 -7.41
CA LEU A 223 2.23 10.73 -8.28
C LEU A 223 2.43 9.22 -8.40
N ALA A 224 1.53 8.45 -7.79
CA ALA A 224 1.57 7.00 -7.81
C ALA A 224 0.39 6.45 -8.62
N PHE A 225 0.66 5.46 -9.45
CA PHE A 225 -0.37 4.69 -10.14
C PHE A 225 -0.47 3.33 -9.46
N VAL A 226 -1.67 2.90 -9.08
CA VAL A 226 -1.87 1.67 -8.31
C VAL A 226 -3.07 0.90 -8.88
N PRO A 227 -2.88 -0.33 -9.38
CA PRO A 227 -3.98 -1.15 -9.88
C PRO A 227 -5.13 -1.30 -8.87
N GLU A 228 -6.37 -1.26 -9.33
CA GLU A 228 -7.55 -1.44 -8.48
C GLU A 228 -7.57 -2.87 -7.90
N LEU A 229 -7.90 -2.97 -6.60
CA LEU A 229 -8.33 -4.24 -6.00
C LEU A 229 -9.84 -4.42 -6.18
N PRO A 230 -10.35 -5.66 -6.33
CA PRO A 230 -11.78 -5.86 -6.48
C PRO A 230 -12.58 -5.19 -5.37
N LYS A 231 -13.65 -4.51 -5.76
CA LYS A 231 -14.61 -3.81 -4.88
C LYS A 231 -14.09 -2.52 -4.23
N THR A 232 -12.88 -2.05 -4.53
CA THR A 232 -12.40 -0.73 -4.08
C THR A 232 -13.28 0.40 -4.62
N ARG A 233 -13.59 0.39 -5.92
CA ARG A 233 -14.42 1.39 -6.61
C ARG A 233 -13.91 2.84 -6.55
N VAL A 234 -12.60 3.02 -6.48
CA VAL A 234 -11.96 4.35 -6.39
C VAL A 234 -11.23 4.69 -7.68
N HIS A 235 -11.40 5.91 -8.17
CA HIS A 235 -10.71 6.45 -9.35
C HIS A 235 -9.38 7.11 -8.96
N GLY A 236 -9.38 7.85 -7.86
CA GLY A 236 -8.22 8.54 -7.35
C GLY A 236 -8.32 8.75 -5.85
N ALA A 237 -7.17 9.04 -5.24
CA ALA A 237 -7.11 9.48 -3.86
C ALA A 237 -6.02 10.51 -3.68
N THR A 238 -6.34 11.53 -2.89
CA THR A 238 -5.42 12.58 -2.50
C THR A 238 -5.26 12.60 -0.99
N ARG A 239 -4.01 12.62 -0.54
CA ARG A 239 -3.67 12.80 0.88
C ARG A 239 -2.28 13.37 1.07
N TRP A 240 -2.02 13.88 2.26
CA TRP A 240 -0.69 14.30 2.68
C TRP A 240 -0.04 13.16 3.46
N LEU A 241 1.17 12.77 3.06
CA LEU A 241 1.96 11.76 3.76
C LEU A 241 2.65 12.37 4.99
N ASP A 242 3.06 13.63 4.87
CA ASP A 242 3.60 14.46 5.95
C ASP A 242 3.34 15.94 5.65
N SER A 243 3.96 16.86 6.41
CA SER A 243 3.76 18.30 6.24
C SER A 243 4.31 18.87 4.92
N GLN A 244 5.20 18.13 4.24
CA GLN A 244 5.98 18.56 3.09
C GLN A 244 5.76 17.69 1.84
N LYS A 245 5.13 16.52 1.96
CA LYS A 245 4.89 15.62 0.83
C LYS A 245 3.42 15.26 0.68
N ALA A 246 2.84 15.64 -0.46
CA ALA A 246 1.50 15.20 -0.86
C ALA A 246 1.58 13.95 -1.76
N LEU A 247 0.48 13.20 -1.84
CA LEU A 247 0.32 12.03 -2.68
C LEU A 247 -0.96 12.17 -3.51
N ILE A 248 -0.81 12.05 -4.83
CA ILE A 248 -1.89 11.75 -5.76
C ILE A 248 -1.75 10.28 -6.14
N GLN A 249 -2.77 9.48 -5.82
CA GLN A 249 -2.83 8.07 -6.12
C GLN A 249 -3.93 7.80 -7.14
N LEU A 250 -3.58 7.24 -8.30
CA LEU A 250 -4.48 7.02 -9.43
C LEU A 250 -4.67 5.52 -9.70
N SER A 251 -5.90 5.08 -10.01
CA SER A 251 -6.22 3.67 -10.29
C SER A 251 -6.18 3.33 -11.79
N ASP A 252 -6.47 2.09 -12.20
CA ASP A 252 -6.62 1.68 -13.60
C ASP A 252 -8.06 1.76 -14.11
N ARG A 253 -8.98 2.34 -13.33
CA ARG A 253 -10.40 2.45 -13.68
C ARG A 253 -10.67 3.40 -14.84
N TYR A 254 -9.68 4.17 -15.28
CA TYR A 254 -9.82 5.07 -16.42
C TYR A 254 -10.19 4.28 -17.66
N LYS A 255 -11.41 4.48 -18.16
CA LYS A 255 -11.84 3.84 -19.40
C LYS A 255 -11.19 4.49 -20.61
N THR A 256 -10.93 5.79 -20.50
CA THR A 256 -10.51 6.65 -21.58
C THR A 256 -9.69 7.81 -21.04
N ASN A 257 -8.90 8.44 -21.91
CA ASN A 257 -7.95 9.48 -21.55
C ASN A 257 -8.59 10.74 -20.95
N ASP A 258 -9.81 11.08 -21.35
CA ASP A 258 -10.58 12.16 -20.72
C ASP A 258 -10.84 11.91 -19.24
N HIS A 259 -11.22 10.69 -18.84
CA HIS A 259 -11.40 10.34 -17.43
C HIS A 259 -10.06 10.38 -16.69
N PHE A 260 -8.99 9.87 -17.30
CA PHE A 260 -7.65 9.91 -16.70
C PHE A 260 -7.20 11.34 -16.39
N TRP A 261 -7.24 12.22 -17.40
CA TRP A 261 -6.81 13.60 -17.24
C TRP A 261 -7.71 14.35 -16.27
N PHE A 262 -9.03 14.15 -16.34
CA PHE A 262 -9.96 14.78 -15.39
C PHE A 262 -9.66 14.36 -13.95
N SER A 263 -9.58 13.05 -13.66
CA SER A 263 -9.26 12.55 -12.32
C SER A 263 -7.91 13.09 -11.83
N PHE A 264 -6.86 13.11 -12.64
CA PHE A 264 -5.57 13.69 -12.22
C PHE A 264 -5.70 15.17 -11.79
N PHE A 265 -6.38 16.01 -12.60
CA PHE A 265 -6.55 17.42 -12.26
C PHE A 265 -7.55 17.64 -11.11
N HIS A 266 -8.52 16.75 -10.93
CA HIS A 266 -9.44 16.73 -9.78
C HIS A 266 -8.66 16.49 -8.48
N GLU A 267 -7.83 15.44 -8.45
CA GLU A 267 -6.94 15.15 -7.31
C GLU A 267 -5.94 16.29 -7.04
N ALA A 268 -5.39 16.90 -8.10
CA ALA A 268 -4.56 18.09 -7.95
C ALA A 268 -5.33 19.29 -7.37
N GLY A 269 -6.62 19.41 -7.68
CA GLY A 269 -7.55 20.38 -7.10
C GLY A 269 -7.66 20.21 -5.59
N HIS A 270 -7.81 18.97 -5.10
CA HIS A 270 -7.83 18.70 -3.65
C HIS A 270 -6.57 19.15 -2.93
N ILE A 271 -5.38 18.94 -3.52
CA ILE A 271 -4.11 19.42 -2.94
C ILE A 271 -4.08 20.94 -2.85
N LEU A 272 -4.55 21.65 -3.88
CA LEU A 272 -4.45 23.10 -4.00
C LEU A 272 -5.53 23.86 -3.23
N LEU A 273 -6.73 23.30 -3.13
CA LEU A 273 -7.90 23.99 -2.59
C LEU A 273 -8.21 23.59 -1.15
N HIS A 274 -7.77 22.40 -0.72
CA HIS A 274 -8.18 21.83 0.56
C HIS A 274 -7.01 21.57 1.52
N GLY A 275 -7.32 21.47 2.81
CA GLY A 275 -6.32 21.41 3.88
C GLY A 275 -5.53 20.09 3.96
N LYS A 276 -4.35 20.14 4.59
CA LYS A 276 -3.40 19.01 4.65
C LYS A 276 -3.84 17.79 5.50
N ARG A 277 -4.98 17.85 6.18
CA ARG A 277 -5.41 16.81 7.14
C ARG A 277 -6.52 15.90 6.62
N THR A 278 -6.88 16.03 5.35
CA THR A 278 -8.02 15.32 4.77
C THR A 278 -7.54 14.30 3.74
N LEU A 279 -8.05 13.08 3.88
CA LEU A 279 -8.01 12.04 2.86
C LEU A 279 -9.21 12.28 1.93
N PHE A 280 -8.95 12.38 0.63
CA PHE A 280 -9.98 12.43 -0.41
C PHE A 280 -9.97 11.13 -1.21
N LEU A 281 -11.15 10.58 -1.49
CA LEU A 281 -11.37 9.32 -2.22
C LEU A 281 -12.43 9.52 -3.31
N GLU A 282 -12.04 9.59 -4.58
CA GLU A 282 -12.96 9.77 -5.71
C GLU A 282 -13.69 8.45 -6.05
N GLY A 283 -15.02 8.44 -6.13
CA GLY A 283 -15.82 7.29 -6.59
C GLY A 283 -16.71 6.60 -5.54
N GLN A 284 -16.74 7.11 -4.31
CA GLN A 284 -17.79 6.79 -3.33
C GLN A 284 -18.59 8.06 -3.03
N ASP A 285 -19.93 7.94 -2.89
CA ASP A 285 -20.94 9.01 -2.64
C ASP A 285 -20.74 9.82 -1.33
N ILE A 286 -19.51 9.94 -0.83
CA ILE A 286 -19.20 10.04 0.59
C ILE A 286 -18.15 11.13 0.87
N GLN A 287 -18.30 12.31 0.27
CA GLN A 287 -17.48 13.47 0.65
C GLN A 287 -18.33 14.74 0.73
N ASP A 288 -17.82 15.70 1.51
CA ASP A 288 -18.32 17.06 1.61
C ASP A 288 -18.58 17.59 0.19
N THR A 289 -19.84 17.58 -0.23
CA THR A 289 -20.25 17.80 -1.63
C THR A 289 -19.81 19.16 -2.16
N ILE A 290 -19.40 20.08 -1.28
CA ILE A 290 -18.79 21.34 -1.65
C ILE A 290 -17.37 21.14 -2.17
N LYS A 291 -16.53 20.40 -1.44
CA LYS A 291 -15.12 20.16 -1.82
C LYS A 291 -15.00 19.36 -3.11
N GLU A 292 -15.82 18.33 -3.28
CA GLU A 292 -15.88 17.56 -4.55
C GLU A 292 -16.23 18.48 -5.72
N LYS A 293 -17.25 19.32 -5.57
CA LYS A 293 -17.63 20.29 -6.61
C LYS A 293 -16.54 21.31 -6.90
N GLU A 294 -15.82 21.77 -5.88
CA GLU A 294 -14.69 22.68 -6.06
C GLU A 294 -13.55 22.02 -6.86
N ALA A 295 -13.24 20.75 -6.57
CA ALA A 295 -12.25 19.97 -7.30
C ALA A 295 -12.70 19.70 -8.76
N ASP A 296 -13.97 19.36 -8.98
CA ASP A 296 -14.54 19.19 -10.32
C ASP A 296 -14.45 20.48 -11.16
N VAL A 297 -14.86 21.61 -10.57
CA VAL A 297 -14.80 22.92 -11.21
C VAL A 297 -13.34 23.30 -11.50
N PHE A 298 -12.44 23.03 -10.55
CA PHE A 298 -11.00 23.24 -10.75
C PHE A 298 -10.49 22.44 -11.94
N ALA A 299 -10.75 21.13 -11.98
CA ALA A 299 -10.28 20.24 -13.05
C ALA A 299 -10.80 20.69 -14.42
N ALA A 300 -12.10 20.94 -14.53
CA ALA A 300 -12.74 21.38 -15.76
C ALA A 300 -12.14 22.70 -16.29
N ASN A 301 -11.97 23.68 -15.40
CA ASN A 301 -11.48 25.02 -15.75
C ASN A 301 -9.97 25.07 -15.99
N PHE A 302 -9.20 24.19 -15.33
CA PHE A 302 -7.77 24.08 -15.57
C PHE A 302 -7.47 23.44 -16.92
N LEU A 303 -8.21 22.39 -17.28
CA LEU A 303 -8.09 21.73 -18.57
C LEU A 303 -8.54 22.65 -19.73
N ILE A 304 -9.68 23.31 -19.57
CA ILE A 304 -10.25 24.22 -20.58
C ILE A 304 -10.70 25.50 -19.89
N ASP A 305 -10.09 26.62 -20.27
CA ASP A 305 -10.44 27.94 -19.75
C ASP A 305 -11.96 28.19 -19.91
N PRO A 306 -12.66 28.72 -18.89
CA PRO A 306 -14.10 28.96 -18.96
C PRO A 306 -14.53 29.85 -20.13
N GLY A 307 -13.73 30.86 -20.47
CA GLY A 307 -14.01 31.78 -21.57
C GLY A 307 -13.83 31.10 -22.93
N ASP A 308 -12.79 30.30 -23.11
CA ASP A 308 -12.61 29.46 -24.31
C ASP A 308 -13.76 28.45 -24.45
N TRP A 309 -14.15 27.79 -23.36
CA TRP A 309 -15.26 26.84 -23.35
C TRP A 309 -16.57 27.49 -23.77
N GLN A 310 -16.92 28.63 -23.18
CA GLN A 310 -18.13 29.38 -23.53
C GLN A 310 -18.15 29.81 -25.00
N ARG A 311 -17.01 30.26 -25.55
CA ARG A 311 -16.91 30.60 -26.98
C ARG A 311 -17.10 29.38 -27.88
N PHE A 312 -16.54 28.23 -27.48
CA PHE A 312 -16.67 27.00 -28.25
C PHE A 312 -18.11 26.50 -28.30
N ILE A 313 -18.80 26.42 -27.15
CA ILE A 313 -20.18 25.93 -27.08
C ILE A 313 -21.21 26.89 -27.72
N ALA A 314 -20.88 28.18 -27.80
CA ALA A 314 -21.70 29.17 -28.50
C ALA A 314 -21.62 29.05 -30.03
N ASN A 315 -20.70 28.24 -30.57
CA ASN A 315 -20.58 28.03 -32.00
C ASN A 315 -21.67 27.09 -32.52
N ASN A 316 -22.25 27.41 -33.68
CA ASN A 316 -23.39 26.68 -34.26
C ASN A 316 -23.07 25.25 -34.75
N SER A 317 -21.79 24.85 -34.83
CA SER A 317 -21.41 23.53 -35.32
C SER A 317 -20.38 22.83 -34.44
N LEU A 318 -20.86 22.04 -33.48
CA LEU A 318 -20.06 21.20 -32.59
C LEU A 318 -19.78 19.83 -33.23
N ASN A 319 -19.19 19.84 -34.42
CA ASN A 319 -18.82 18.63 -35.16
C ASN A 319 -17.36 18.21 -34.90
N ARG A 320 -16.97 17.05 -35.42
CA ARG A 320 -15.61 16.49 -35.29
C ARG A 320 -14.50 17.48 -35.67
N LYS A 321 -14.67 18.21 -36.77
CA LYS A 321 -13.67 19.17 -37.26
C LYS A 321 -13.52 20.32 -36.25
N ALA A 322 -14.64 20.83 -35.73
CA ALA A 322 -14.62 21.87 -34.71
C ALA A 322 -13.95 21.40 -33.41
N ILE A 323 -14.23 20.16 -32.96
CA ILE A 323 -13.58 19.57 -31.77
C ILE A 323 -12.07 19.51 -31.97
N ASN A 324 -11.59 18.97 -33.09
CA ASN A 324 -10.16 18.85 -33.36
C ASN A 324 -9.48 20.24 -33.49
N GLN A 325 -10.12 21.19 -34.17
CA GLN A 325 -9.58 22.56 -34.30
C GLN A 325 -9.48 23.25 -32.94
N PHE A 326 -10.49 23.09 -32.07
CA PHE A 326 -10.46 23.65 -30.74
C PHE A 326 -9.39 22.99 -29.85
N ALA A 327 -9.24 21.66 -29.96
CA ALA A 327 -8.18 20.91 -29.29
C ALA A 327 -6.78 21.42 -29.68
N GLU A 328 -6.56 21.61 -30.98
CA GLU A 328 -5.31 22.13 -31.54
C GLU A 328 -5.02 23.55 -31.06
N GLN A 329 -6.02 24.44 -31.05
CA GLN A 329 -5.90 25.80 -30.52
C GLN A 329 -5.47 25.84 -29.04
N LEU A 330 -6.01 24.93 -28.24
CA LEU A 330 -5.74 24.84 -26.81
C LEU A 330 -4.47 24.05 -26.45
N GLY A 331 -3.91 23.32 -27.42
CA GLY A 331 -2.80 22.40 -27.23
C GLY A 331 -3.14 21.23 -26.29
N ILE A 332 -4.37 20.70 -26.37
CA ILE A 332 -4.83 19.56 -25.56
C ILE A 332 -5.39 18.43 -26.41
N HIS A 333 -5.50 17.22 -25.84
CA HIS A 333 -6.08 16.08 -26.55
C HIS A 333 -7.60 16.28 -26.80
N PRO A 334 -8.12 16.01 -28.02
CA PRO A 334 -9.54 16.20 -28.34
C PRO A 334 -10.48 15.35 -27.47
N GLY A 335 -10.04 14.17 -27.03
CA GLY A 335 -10.76 13.34 -26.06
C GLY A 335 -11.22 14.09 -24.81
N ILE A 336 -10.42 15.03 -24.28
CA ILE A 336 -10.77 15.85 -23.10
C ILE A 336 -11.98 16.74 -23.38
N ILE A 337 -12.02 17.38 -24.55
CA ILE A 337 -13.17 18.17 -25.01
C ILE A 337 -14.41 17.28 -25.11
N VAL A 338 -14.28 16.11 -25.73
CA VAL A 338 -15.40 15.16 -25.84
C VAL A 338 -15.89 14.73 -24.45
N GLY A 339 -14.98 14.44 -23.52
CA GLY A 339 -15.33 14.11 -22.14
C GLY A 339 -16.17 15.20 -21.48
N ARG A 340 -15.73 16.46 -21.56
CA ARG A 340 -16.49 17.60 -21.01
C ARG A 340 -17.84 17.79 -21.70
N MET A 341 -17.90 17.68 -23.04
CA MET A 341 -19.17 17.77 -23.79
C MET A 341 -20.17 16.69 -23.37
N GLN A 342 -19.71 15.46 -23.14
CA GLN A 342 -20.57 14.35 -22.72
C GLN A 342 -21.03 14.53 -21.26
N HIS A 343 -20.14 14.95 -20.38
CA HIS A 343 -20.44 15.22 -18.96
C HIS A 343 -21.47 16.34 -18.79
N GLU A 344 -21.28 17.46 -19.50
CA GLU A 344 -22.21 18.61 -19.50
C GLU A 344 -23.47 18.38 -20.37
N GLN A 345 -23.67 17.16 -20.88
CA GLN A 345 -24.85 16.75 -21.68
C GLN A 345 -25.06 17.55 -22.97
N ILE A 346 -24.00 18.18 -23.48
CA ILE A 346 -23.98 18.88 -24.78
C ILE A 346 -24.08 17.86 -25.92
N THR A 347 -23.55 16.66 -25.71
CA THR A 347 -23.68 15.53 -26.65
C THR A 347 -23.89 14.22 -25.90
N SER A 348 -24.42 13.20 -26.59
CA SER A 348 -24.59 11.86 -26.02
C SER A 348 -23.25 11.16 -25.79
N TYR A 349 -23.17 10.33 -24.74
CA TYR A 349 -22.03 9.46 -24.44
C TYR A 349 -21.67 8.47 -25.56
N GLN A 350 -22.51 8.31 -26.58
CA GLN A 350 -22.23 7.47 -27.75
C GLN A 350 -21.44 8.21 -28.85
N ASN A 351 -21.42 9.54 -28.81
CA ASN A 351 -20.83 10.36 -29.87
C ASN A 351 -19.34 10.62 -29.65
N TYR A 352 -18.58 10.66 -30.74
CA TYR A 352 -17.17 11.06 -30.79
C TYR A 352 -16.20 10.27 -29.91
N ASN A 353 -16.59 9.07 -29.46
CA ASN A 353 -15.73 8.19 -28.66
C ASN A 353 -14.46 7.75 -29.39
N ASP A 354 -14.45 7.82 -30.72
CA ASP A 354 -13.28 7.55 -31.54
C ASP A 354 -12.21 8.66 -31.48
N LEU A 355 -12.51 9.81 -30.87
CA LEU A 355 -11.53 10.85 -30.52
C LEU A 355 -10.91 10.64 -29.12
N LYS A 356 -11.27 9.55 -28.42
CA LYS A 356 -10.73 9.19 -27.11
C LYS A 356 -9.79 8.00 -27.23
N GLU A 357 -8.79 7.97 -26.37
CA GLU A 357 -7.85 6.86 -26.25
C GLU A 357 -8.15 6.06 -24.99
N LYS A 358 -7.91 4.74 -25.00
CA LYS A 358 -8.09 3.88 -23.82
C LYS A 358 -6.77 3.65 -23.11
N TYR A 359 -6.75 3.92 -21.81
CA TYR A 359 -5.62 3.68 -20.93
C TYR A 359 -5.91 2.49 -20.01
N CYS A 360 -4.88 1.74 -19.63
CA CYS A 360 -4.94 0.82 -18.50
C CYS A 360 -3.60 0.83 -17.75
N LEU A 361 -3.55 0.27 -16.53
CA LEU A 361 -2.28 0.07 -15.84
C LEU A 361 -1.65 -1.28 -16.21
N ASN A 362 -0.35 -1.24 -16.43
CA ASN A 362 0.54 -2.37 -16.48
C ASN A 362 0.82 -2.84 -15.05
N THR A 363 0.31 -4.03 -14.74
CA THR A 363 0.40 -4.67 -13.43
C THR A 363 1.83 -5.01 -13.00
N GLN A 364 2.80 -5.10 -13.92
CA GLN A 364 4.18 -5.47 -13.58
C GLN A 364 5.00 -4.29 -13.03
N ASN A 365 4.71 -3.07 -13.48
CA ASN A 365 5.52 -1.90 -13.15
C ASN A 365 4.70 -0.75 -12.55
N SER A 366 3.37 -0.89 -12.45
CA SER A 366 2.47 0.20 -12.05
C SER A 366 2.57 1.42 -12.99
N PHE A 367 2.70 1.18 -14.30
CA PHE A 367 2.72 2.24 -15.33
C PHE A 367 1.45 2.20 -16.18
N LEU A 368 1.00 3.33 -16.72
CA LEU A 368 -0.05 3.35 -17.72
C LEU A 368 0.47 2.79 -19.06
N VAL A 369 -0.42 2.18 -19.83
CA VAL A 369 -0.18 1.72 -21.21
C VAL A 369 -1.43 1.93 -22.08
N LEU A 370 -1.22 2.12 -23.39
CA LEU A 370 -2.30 2.23 -24.38
C LEU A 370 -2.87 0.83 -24.65
N THR A 371 -4.19 0.72 -24.74
CA THR A 371 -4.85 -0.56 -25.07
C THR A 371 -5.58 -0.47 -26.39
N SER A 372 -5.44 -1.51 -27.22
CA SER A 372 -6.14 -1.60 -28.50
C SER A 372 -7.57 -2.12 -28.37
N ASP A 373 -7.99 -2.69 -27.22
CA ASP A 373 -9.32 -3.27 -27.02
C ASP A 373 -9.83 -3.18 -25.57
N SER A 374 -11.16 -3.12 -25.41
CA SER A 374 -11.81 -3.10 -24.08
C SER A 374 -11.41 -4.33 -23.25
N PRO A 375 -11.12 -4.21 -21.95
CA PRO A 375 -10.77 -5.33 -21.09
C PRO A 375 -12.03 -6.17 -20.80
N LYS A 376 -12.44 -6.98 -21.76
CA LYS A 376 -13.32 -8.13 -21.54
C LYS A 376 -12.46 -9.39 -21.71
N GLY A 377 -11.84 -9.83 -20.62
CA GLY A 377 -11.27 -11.17 -20.54
C GLY A 377 -9.84 -11.20 -20.01
N LYS A 378 -9.72 -11.74 -18.80
CA LYS A 378 -8.53 -12.33 -18.16
C LYS A 378 -7.22 -11.57 -18.34
N LEU A 379 -6.78 -10.97 -17.23
CA LEU A 379 -5.38 -10.65 -16.95
C LEU A 379 -4.45 -11.72 -17.56
N PRO A 380 -3.35 -11.33 -18.23
CA PRO A 380 -2.35 -12.28 -18.68
C PRO A 380 -1.75 -12.96 -17.46
N ILE A 381 -2.24 -14.16 -17.15
CA ILE A 381 -1.59 -15.08 -16.22
C ILE A 381 -0.29 -15.49 -16.92
N SER A 382 0.83 -14.92 -16.48
CA SER A 382 2.13 -15.43 -16.88
C SER A 382 2.26 -16.87 -16.37
N PRO A 383 2.61 -17.86 -17.20
CA PRO A 383 2.98 -19.18 -16.71
C PRO A 383 4.33 -19.04 -16.00
N LEU A 384 4.30 -19.03 -14.67
CA LEU A 384 5.51 -19.23 -13.87
C LEU A 384 6.07 -20.62 -14.20
N ARG A 385 7.27 -20.65 -14.76
CA ARG A 385 8.21 -21.77 -14.73
C ARG A 385 9.43 -21.36 -13.93
#